data_AF-A0A5M3VVM3-F1
#
_entry.id   AF-A0A5M3VVM3-F1
#
_cell.length_a   1.000
_cell.length_b   1.000
_cell.length_c   1.000
_cell.angle_alpha   90.00
_cell.angle_beta   90.00
_cell.angle_gamma   90.00
#
_symmetry.space_group_name_H-M   'P 1'
#
loop_
_entity.id
_entity.type
_entity.pdbx_description
1 polymer ?
#
loop_
_entity_poly.entity_id
_entity_poly.type
_entity_poly.pdbx_seq_one_letter_code
_entity_poly.pdbx_strand_id
1 'polypeptide(L)'
;MGLLGSTLLLTSSAEAVDTGHYHFVYRCTPGDTQGKLLGATPVDIDVTISVPETVFVGQALQIGWSIKQPASGSSLKFPTDFIAGGKVSALGRVNVSGLLNGSLDSLGASAALAALKAGDNVTYPELSSGAAATDKEGQISVAPGGLRISFTPPKSTIQLNDNVTRTASAPAPLPAHEEGPIKYQLGWEYELGRGANPVITWGDTKKTRKDDVHVIGASNTVEVAFEGTGIEYVGERHRLFGDVAVQVLNLDDSAVAGHPVETVHPWQKSVSNQEEVDANKWFADQTLWSKTGLPYGKYKAKLTYTHQPTRGFFLVDGFNVLTQELAAPPTYFDVLCAPPDGAVPAKVKVIKATATATPTPTNTHTPTPRPTTTTTVTVTPSASTSQSPQVAVTPKGGAQTGEMAVDGPSGRVYLWLGVVTVLASVGVGLVWRRRVRADAGRVG
;
A
#
# COMPACT_ATOMS: atom_id res chain seq x y z
N MET A 1 14.73 51.38 7.63
CA MET A 1 13.62 51.45 6.66
C MET A 1 13.28 50.04 6.24
N GLY A 2 12.26 49.43 6.87
CA GLY A 2 11.82 48.06 6.58
C GLY A 2 10.51 48.10 5.80
N LEU A 3 10.50 47.60 4.57
CA LEU A 3 9.28 47.38 3.81
C LEU A 3 8.56 46.14 4.36
N LEU A 4 7.46 46.36 5.07
CA LEU A 4 6.45 45.35 5.36
C LEU A 4 5.63 45.13 4.08
N GLY A 5 5.91 44.04 3.37
CA GLY A 5 5.09 43.58 2.26
C GLY A 5 3.85 42.86 2.77
N SER A 6 2.71 43.56 2.81
CA SER A 6 1.41 42.93 3.07
C SER A 6 1.00 42.06 1.88
N THR A 7 1.07 40.74 2.06
CA THR A 7 0.51 39.78 1.11
C THR A 7 -1.00 39.85 1.18
N LEU A 8 -1.63 40.50 0.20
CA LEU A 8 -3.08 40.56 0.06
C LEU A 8 -3.57 39.17 -0.42
N LEU A 9 -4.05 38.33 0.49
CA LEU A 9 -4.75 37.10 0.15
C LEU A 9 -6.13 37.47 -0.41
N LEU A 10 -6.24 37.53 -1.74
CA LEU A 10 -7.52 37.60 -2.44
C LEU A 10 -8.23 36.26 -2.26
N THR A 11 -9.02 36.11 -1.19
CA THR A 11 -10.00 35.04 -1.08
C THR A 11 -11.12 35.35 -2.07
N SER A 12 -11.01 34.86 -3.30
CA SER A 12 -12.14 34.92 -4.23
C SER A 12 -13.25 34.05 -3.66
N SER A 13 -14.30 34.67 -3.14
CA SER A 13 -15.56 34.02 -2.83
C SER A 13 -16.15 33.54 -4.16
N ALA A 14 -15.83 32.31 -4.55
CA ALA A 14 -16.47 31.68 -5.70
C ALA A 14 -17.96 31.57 -5.38
N GLU A 15 -18.79 32.28 -6.15
CA GLU A 15 -20.24 32.07 -6.10
C GLU A 15 -20.54 30.60 -6.37
N ALA A 16 -21.54 30.04 -5.70
CA ALA A 16 -21.95 28.66 -5.89
C ALA A 16 -22.37 28.47 -7.35
N VAL A 17 -21.52 27.79 -8.12
CA VAL A 17 -21.79 27.44 -9.50
C VAL A 17 -22.81 26.31 -9.50
N ASP A 18 -23.87 26.43 -10.30
CA ASP A 18 -24.85 25.36 -10.46
C ASP A 18 -24.13 24.09 -10.93
N THR A 19 -24.33 23.00 -10.21
CA THR A 19 -23.57 21.77 -10.35
C THR A 19 -24.53 20.60 -10.53
N GLY A 20 -24.50 20.00 -11.72
CA GLY A 20 -25.23 18.79 -12.00
C GLY A 20 -24.60 17.59 -11.29
N HIS A 21 -25.43 16.74 -10.68
CA HIS A 21 -25.01 15.49 -10.06
C HIS A 21 -25.52 14.30 -10.88
N TYR A 22 -24.60 13.60 -11.55
CA TYR A 22 -24.91 12.50 -12.44
C TYR A 22 -24.63 11.17 -11.73
N HIS A 23 -25.67 10.36 -11.56
CA HIS A 23 -25.60 9.07 -10.89
C HIS A 23 -25.45 7.93 -11.91
N PHE A 24 -24.46 7.07 -11.71
CA PHE A 24 -24.14 5.94 -12.56
C PHE A 24 -23.95 4.69 -11.71
N VAL A 25 -24.35 3.54 -12.25
CA VAL A 25 -24.00 2.23 -11.69
C VAL A 25 -22.83 1.69 -12.51
N TYR A 26 -21.65 1.67 -11.90
CA TYR A 26 -20.44 1.16 -12.52
C TYR A 26 -20.33 -0.34 -12.30
N ARG A 27 -19.96 -1.08 -13.34
CA ARG A 27 -19.71 -2.53 -13.23
C ARG A 27 -18.22 -2.79 -13.08
N CYS A 28 -17.83 -3.36 -11.94
CA CYS A 28 -16.45 -3.66 -11.60
C CYS A 28 -16.12 -5.13 -11.90
N THR A 29 -15.01 -5.35 -12.61
CA THR A 29 -14.47 -6.66 -12.95
C THR A 29 -13.03 -6.79 -12.44
N PRO A 30 -12.56 -8.02 -12.11
CA PRO A 30 -11.16 -8.22 -11.74
C PRO A 30 -10.27 -7.68 -12.86
N GLY A 31 -9.19 -6.98 -12.51
CA GLY A 31 -8.18 -6.61 -13.51
C GLY A 31 -7.50 -7.84 -14.12
N ASP A 32 -6.69 -7.60 -15.15
CA ASP A 32 -6.00 -8.60 -16.00
C ASP A 32 -5.21 -9.67 -15.23
N THR A 33 -4.85 -9.38 -13.97
CA THR A 33 -4.15 -10.27 -13.04
C THR A 33 -5.01 -10.60 -11.82
N GLN A 34 -6.10 -11.34 -12.03
CA GLN A 34 -7.00 -11.87 -10.97
C GLN A 34 -7.31 -10.87 -9.83
N GLY A 35 -7.67 -9.62 -10.16
CA GLY A 35 -7.89 -8.53 -9.19
C GLY A 35 -8.65 -8.95 -7.93
N LYS A 36 -7.92 -9.26 -6.84
CA LYS A 36 -8.46 -10.06 -5.72
C LYS A 36 -9.44 -9.34 -4.81
N LEU A 37 -9.56 -8.02 -4.91
CA LEU A 37 -10.62 -7.28 -4.21
C LEU A 37 -12.03 -7.62 -4.76
N LEU A 38 -12.07 -8.13 -5.99
CA LEU A 38 -13.23 -8.80 -6.56
C LEU A 38 -12.97 -10.30 -6.46
N GLY A 39 -13.92 -11.03 -5.86
CA GLY A 39 -13.95 -12.47 -6.04
C GLY A 39 -14.17 -12.86 -7.52
N ALA A 40 -14.67 -14.06 -7.77
CA ALA A 40 -14.96 -14.49 -9.14
C ALA A 40 -16.14 -13.74 -9.80
N THR A 41 -16.90 -12.97 -9.04
CA THR A 41 -18.15 -12.34 -9.49
C THR A 41 -17.97 -10.82 -9.63
N PRO A 42 -18.41 -10.22 -10.75
CA PRO A 42 -18.48 -8.77 -10.88
C PRO A 42 -19.33 -8.13 -9.79
N VAL A 43 -18.96 -6.92 -9.37
CA VAL A 43 -19.69 -6.13 -8.38
C VAL A 43 -20.08 -4.81 -9.02
N ASP A 44 -21.31 -4.38 -8.81
CA ASP A 44 -21.74 -3.05 -9.23
C ASP A 44 -21.50 -2.05 -8.08
N ILE A 45 -21.17 -0.80 -8.40
CA ILE A 45 -20.96 0.29 -7.43
C ILE A 45 -21.68 1.57 -7.87
N ASP A 46 -22.19 2.33 -6.91
CA ASP A 46 -22.88 3.59 -7.17
C ASP A 46 -21.86 4.73 -7.22
N VAL A 47 -21.79 5.40 -8.36
CA VAL A 47 -20.88 6.51 -8.61
C VAL A 47 -21.69 7.77 -8.91
N THR A 48 -21.38 8.86 -8.21
CA THR A 48 -21.91 10.18 -8.51
C THR A 48 -20.79 11.07 -9.03
N ILE A 49 -20.95 11.60 -10.24
CA ILE A 49 -20.03 12.56 -10.85
C ILE A 49 -20.69 13.93 -10.79
N SER A 50 -20.01 14.89 -10.17
CA SER A 50 -20.48 16.27 -10.05
C SER A 50 -19.79 17.12 -11.10
N VAL A 51 -20.58 17.74 -11.97
CA VAL A 51 -20.09 18.53 -13.11
C VAL A 51 -20.75 19.91 -13.08
N PRO A 52 -19.97 21.00 -13.00
CA PRO A 52 -20.50 22.36 -13.11
C PRO A 52 -21.26 22.53 -14.44
N GLU A 53 -22.43 23.15 -14.43
CA GLU A 53 -23.19 23.40 -15.65
C GLU A 53 -22.60 24.57 -16.46
N THR A 54 -21.95 25.51 -15.78
CA THR A 54 -21.31 26.68 -16.37
C THR A 54 -19.95 26.92 -15.74
N VAL A 55 -18.95 27.32 -16.53
CA VAL A 55 -17.66 27.80 -16.02
C VAL A 55 -17.26 29.08 -16.76
N PHE A 56 -16.49 29.94 -16.11
CA PHE A 56 -15.98 31.13 -16.76
C PHE A 56 -14.72 30.85 -17.59
N VAL A 57 -14.49 31.63 -18.65
CA VAL A 57 -13.22 31.63 -19.38
C VAL A 57 -12.06 31.84 -18.39
N GLY A 58 -11.07 30.95 -18.43
CA GLY A 58 -9.92 30.92 -17.51
C GLY A 58 -10.19 30.23 -16.17
N GLN A 59 -11.44 29.95 -15.80
CA GLN A 59 -11.78 29.14 -14.63
C GLN A 59 -11.56 27.65 -14.95
N ALA A 60 -11.02 26.92 -13.98
CA ALA A 60 -10.89 25.47 -14.12
C ALA A 60 -12.26 24.78 -13.97
N LEU A 61 -12.60 23.94 -14.94
CA LEU A 61 -13.62 22.92 -14.82
C LEU A 61 -13.17 21.90 -13.77
N GLN A 62 -13.84 21.86 -12.62
CA GLN A 62 -13.57 20.90 -11.55
C GLN A 62 -14.62 19.77 -11.61
N ILE A 63 -14.16 18.52 -11.58
CA ILE A 63 -15.03 17.35 -11.61
C ILE A 63 -15.01 16.67 -10.25
N GLY A 64 -16.16 16.59 -9.58
CA GLY A 64 -16.29 15.89 -8.30
C GLY A 64 -16.66 14.42 -8.49
N TRP A 65 -16.18 13.55 -7.60
CA TRP A 65 -16.53 12.13 -7.58
C TRP A 65 -16.96 11.72 -6.17
N SER A 66 -18.02 10.91 -6.08
CA SER A 66 -18.42 10.21 -4.86
C SER A 66 -18.72 8.76 -5.21
N ILE A 67 -18.05 7.83 -4.53
CA ILE A 67 -18.23 6.39 -4.73
C ILE A 67 -18.92 5.81 -3.50
N LYS A 68 -19.99 5.05 -3.71
CA LYS A 68 -20.78 4.42 -2.66
C LYS A 68 -21.02 2.95 -3.00
N GLN A 69 -21.19 2.14 -1.96
CA GLN A 69 -21.72 0.80 -2.12
C GLN A 69 -23.17 0.88 -2.60
N PRO A 70 -23.60 0.01 -3.52
CA PRO A 70 -24.99 -0.02 -3.95
C PRO A 70 -25.90 -0.51 -2.83
N ALA A 71 -27.14 -0.05 -2.85
CA ALA A 71 -28.16 -0.49 -1.90
C ALA A 71 -28.47 -2.00 -1.98
N SER A 72 -28.13 -2.65 -3.10
CA SER A 72 -28.25 -4.11 -3.31
C SER A 72 -27.34 -4.94 -2.40
N GLY A 73 -26.34 -4.31 -1.75
CA GLY A 73 -25.43 -4.97 -0.81
C GLY A 73 -24.22 -5.64 -1.46
N SER A 74 -24.10 -5.64 -2.79
CA SER A 74 -22.88 -6.11 -3.47
C SER A 74 -21.73 -5.15 -3.15
N SER A 75 -20.61 -5.67 -2.67
CA SER A 75 -19.48 -4.83 -2.23
C SER A 75 -18.14 -5.46 -2.57
N LEU A 76 -17.14 -4.61 -2.80
CA LEU A 76 -15.75 -5.06 -2.85
C LEU A 76 -15.33 -5.54 -1.47
N LYS A 77 -14.63 -6.68 -1.43
CA LYS A 77 -14.24 -7.34 -0.18
C LYS A 77 -12.74 -7.57 -0.15
N PHE A 78 -12.15 -7.54 1.04
CA PHE A 78 -10.76 -7.95 1.19
C PHE A 78 -10.64 -9.48 1.07
N PRO A 79 -9.69 -10.00 0.26
CA PRO A 79 -9.57 -11.44 0.01
C PRO A 79 -8.93 -12.23 1.15
N THR A 80 -8.18 -11.56 2.02
CA THR A 80 -7.43 -12.15 3.12
C THR A 80 -7.30 -11.14 4.27
N ASP A 81 -6.75 -11.59 5.38
CA ASP A 81 -6.43 -10.76 6.53
C ASP A 81 -5.19 -9.89 6.22
N PHE A 82 -5.25 -8.63 6.64
CA PHE A 82 -4.11 -7.72 6.60
C PHE A 82 -3.92 -7.05 7.96
N ILE A 83 -2.66 -6.84 8.35
CA ILE A 83 -2.35 -5.99 9.50
C ILE A 83 -2.71 -4.53 9.22
N ALA A 84 -2.64 -3.66 10.24
CA ALA A 84 -2.88 -2.23 10.05
C ALA A 84 -1.84 -1.59 9.12
N GLY A 85 -2.24 -0.53 8.41
CA GLY A 85 -1.37 0.28 7.55
C GLY A 85 -1.65 0.15 6.05
N GLY A 86 -2.54 -0.76 5.64
CA GLY A 86 -2.97 -0.86 4.24
C GLY A 86 -3.71 0.40 3.77
N LYS A 87 -3.77 0.62 2.45
CA LYS A 87 -4.42 1.80 1.87
C LYS A 87 -5.25 1.42 0.66
N VAL A 88 -6.42 2.03 0.51
CA VAL A 88 -7.24 1.93 -0.71
C VAL A 88 -7.07 3.22 -1.50
N SER A 89 -6.80 3.10 -2.79
CA SER A 89 -6.72 4.23 -3.71
C SER A 89 -7.73 4.09 -4.83
N ALA A 90 -8.21 5.22 -5.36
CA ALA A 90 -9.10 5.26 -6.50
C ALA A 90 -8.59 6.27 -7.54
N LEU A 91 -8.77 5.94 -8.81
CA LEU A 91 -8.56 6.83 -9.96
C LEU A 91 -9.84 6.83 -10.78
N GLY A 92 -10.59 7.92 -10.71
CA GLY A 92 -11.77 8.17 -11.54
C GLY A 92 -11.38 9.01 -12.76
N ARG A 93 -11.71 8.54 -13.96
CA ARG A 93 -11.45 9.26 -15.21
C ARG A 93 -12.76 9.73 -15.82
N VAL A 94 -12.79 10.98 -16.29
CA VAL A 94 -13.81 11.44 -17.25
C VAL A 94 -13.17 11.77 -18.59
N ASN A 95 -13.91 11.57 -19.67
CA ASN A 95 -13.51 11.99 -21.00
C ASN A 95 -14.13 13.36 -21.29
N VAL A 96 -13.32 14.28 -21.81
CA VAL A 96 -13.76 15.64 -22.17
C VAL A 96 -13.59 15.88 -23.67
N SER A 97 -14.58 16.52 -24.29
CA SER A 97 -14.56 16.88 -25.71
C SER A 97 -15.18 18.26 -25.97
N GLY A 98 -14.90 18.83 -27.15
CA GLY A 98 -15.34 20.18 -27.54
C GLY A 98 -14.20 21.19 -27.36
N LEU A 99 -14.38 22.16 -26.47
CA LEU A 99 -13.33 23.15 -26.17
C LEU A 99 -12.09 22.56 -25.49
N LEU A 100 -12.28 21.46 -24.75
CA LEU A 100 -11.21 20.62 -24.21
C LEU A 100 -11.29 19.26 -24.89
N ASN A 101 -10.15 18.62 -25.17
CA ASN A 101 -10.12 17.28 -25.73
C ASN A 101 -9.12 16.43 -24.95
N GLY A 102 -9.57 15.29 -24.42
CA GLY A 102 -8.74 14.37 -23.64
C GLY A 102 -9.46 13.77 -22.44
N SER A 103 -8.73 13.56 -21.34
CA SER A 103 -9.26 12.98 -20.11
C SER A 103 -8.85 13.80 -18.89
N LEU A 104 -9.73 13.87 -17.89
CA LEU A 104 -9.42 14.40 -16.57
C LEU A 104 -9.44 13.27 -15.55
N ASP A 105 -8.35 13.14 -14.79
CA ASP A 105 -8.20 12.14 -13.76
C ASP A 105 -8.43 12.79 -12.39
N SER A 106 -9.21 12.10 -11.56
CA SER A 106 -9.46 12.42 -10.15
C SER A 106 -8.86 11.31 -9.30
N LEU A 107 -8.01 11.67 -8.34
CA LEU A 107 -7.25 10.72 -7.54
C LEU A 107 -7.69 10.79 -6.08
N GLY A 108 -7.81 9.63 -5.44
CA GLY A 108 -8.13 9.52 -4.03
C GLY A 108 -7.33 8.43 -3.38
N ALA A 109 -6.95 8.63 -2.12
CA ALA A 109 -6.34 7.58 -1.30
C ALA A 109 -6.88 7.69 0.13
N SER A 110 -7.16 6.55 0.74
CA SER A 110 -7.59 6.48 2.12
C SER A 110 -6.41 6.81 3.04
N ALA A 111 -6.72 7.22 4.26
CA ALA A 111 -5.75 7.11 5.34
C ALA A 111 -5.31 5.64 5.52
N ALA A 112 -4.24 5.45 6.30
CA ALA A 112 -3.84 4.11 6.74
C ALA A 112 -5.02 3.43 7.44
N LEU A 113 -5.38 2.24 6.96
CA LEU A 113 -6.49 1.46 7.49
C LEU A 113 -6.07 0.73 8.77
N ALA A 114 -7.06 0.43 9.61
CA ALA A 114 -6.89 -0.53 10.71
C ALA A 114 -6.57 -1.92 10.17
N ALA A 115 -6.33 -2.90 11.05
CA ALA A 115 -6.26 -4.29 10.63
C ALA A 115 -7.56 -4.71 9.94
N LEU A 116 -7.43 -5.45 8.84
CA LEU A 116 -8.54 -5.88 7.98
C LEU A 116 -8.67 -7.40 8.06
N LYS A 117 -9.91 -7.88 7.99
CA LYS A 117 -10.23 -9.30 7.90
C LYS A 117 -10.71 -9.68 6.51
N ALA A 118 -10.46 -10.94 6.15
CA ALA A 118 -11.02 -11.53 4.95
C ALA A 118 -12.56 -11.37 4.97
N GLY A 119 -13.12 -10.83 3.88
CA GLY A 119 -14.55 -10.55 3.76
C GLY A 119 -15.01 -9.19 4.28
N ASP A 120 -14.13 -8.38 4.87
CA ASP A 120 -14.45 -6.99 5.24
C ASP A 120 -14.76 -6.15 3.99
N ASN A 121 -15.68 -5.19 4.13
CA ASN A 121 -16.02 -4.25 3.06
C ASN A 121 -14.89 -3.27 2.80
N VAL A 122 -14.59 -3.01 1.53
CA VAL A 122 -13.73 -1.90 1.13
C VAL A 122 -14.47 -0.58 1.38
N THR A 123 -13.85 0.32 2.17
CA THR A 123 -14.25 1.71 2.26
C THR A 123 -13.56 2.52 1.16
N TYR A 124 -14.34 3.24 0.37
CA TYR A 124 -13.82 4.02 -0.75
C TYR A 124 -13.22 5.35 -0.28
N PRO A 125 -12.08 5.78 -0.84
CA PRO A 125 -11.53 7.09 -0.53
C PRO A 125 -12.36 8.21 -1.17
N GLU A 126 -12.26 9.42 -0.62
CA GLU A 126 -12.66 10.62 -1.35
C GLU A 126 -11.66 10.92 -2.46
N LEU A 127 -12.15 11.38 -3.61
CA LEU A 127 -11.31 11.72 -4.76
C LEU A 127 -11.19 13.24 -4.85
N SER A 128 -9.95 13.72 -5.03
CA SER A 128 -9.70 15.12 -5.38
C SER A 128 -10.19 15.39 -6.80
N SER A 129 -10.79 16.55 -7.03
CA SER A 129 -11.26 16.92 -8.35
C SER A 129 -10.14 17.04 -9.39
N GLY A 130 -10.32 16.36 -10.52
CA GLY A 130 -9.57 16.66 -11.74
C GLY A 130 -9.96 18.05 -12.26
N ALA A 131 -8.99 18.78 -12.82
CA ALA A 131 -9.17 20.17 -13.23
C ALA A 131 -8.53 20.48 -14.58
N ALA A 132 -9.24 21.25 -15.43
CA ALA A 132 -8.69 21.84 -16.64
C ALA A 132 -9.42 23.13 -16.99
N ALA A 133 -8.75 24.09 -17.62
CA ALA A 133 -9.31 25.38 -17.99
C ALA A 133 -9.19 25.62 -19.51
N THR A 134 -10.03 26.51 -20.04
CA THR A 134 -9.96 26.97 -21.43
C THR A 134 -10.09 28.50 -21.49
N ASP A 135 -9.48 29.10 -22.52
CA ASP A 135 -9.47 30.54 -22.77
C ASP A 135 -10.56 30.99 -23.77
N LYS A 136 -11.43 30.06 -24.20
CA LYS A 136 -12.47 30.29 -25.20
C LYS A 136 -13.86 30.05 -24.64
N GLU A 137 -14.82 30.85 -25.10
CA GLU A 137 -16.24 30.60 -24.87
C GLU A 137 -16.74 29.46 -25.77
N GLY A 138 -17.80 28.78 -25.34
CA GLY A 138 -18.40 27.67 -26.07
C GLY A 138 -18.89 26.58 -25.13
N GLN A 139 -18.69 25.31 -25.50
CA GLN A 139 -19.24 24.18 -24.77
C GLN A 139 -18.20 23.06 -24.60
N ILE A 140 -18.15 22.48 -23.41
CA ILE A 140 -17.41 21.26 -23.10
C ILE A 140 -18.44 20.14 -22.89
N SER A 141 -18.14 18.96 -23.41
CA SER A 141 -18.89 17.75 -23.13
C SER A 141 -18.09 16.88 -22.18
N VAL A 142 -18.70 16.40 -21.10
CA VAL A 142 -18.05 15.55 -20.09
C VAL A 142 -18.77 14.21 -20.06
N ALA A 143 -18.07 13.14 -20.45
CA ALA A 143 -18.59 11.78 -20.41
C ALA A 143 -17.90 10.99 -19.30
N PRO A 144 -18.62 10.11 -18.56
CA PRO A 144 -17.99 9.23 -17.60
C PRO A 144 -16.97 8.33 -18.31
N GLY A 145 -15.81 8.15 -17.70
CA GLY A 145 -14.79 7.19 -18.13
C GLY A 145 -14.63 6.08 -17.09
N GLY A 146 -13.54 5.31 -17.21
CA GLY A 146 -13.25 4.21 -16.29
C GLY A 146 -12.92 4.68 -14.87
N LEU A 147 -13.18 3.81 -13.90
CA LEU A 147 -12.80 3.97 -12.51
C LEU A 147 -11.91 2.79 -12.12
N ARG A 148 -10.72 3.05 -11.58
CA ARG A 148 -9.83 2.03 -11.03
C ARG A 148 -9.79 2.15 -9.53
N ILE A 149 -9.98 1.03 -8.82
CA ILE A 149 -9.84 0.93 -7.37
C ILE A 149 -8.70 -0.06 -7.10
N SER A 150 -7.78 0.32 -6.23
CA SER A 150 -6.60 -0.47 -5.92
C SER A 150 -6.37 -0.53 -4.42
N PHE A 151 -5.73 -1.59 -3.95
CA PHE A 151 -5.29 -1.72 -2.56
C PHE A 151 -3.78 -1.88 -2.49
N THR A 152 -3.16 -1.13 -1.58
CA THR A 152 -1.74 -1.26 -1.24
C THR A 152 -1.64 -1.97 0.11
N PRO A 153 -1.13 -3.21 0.16
CA PRO A 153 -0.94 -3.92 1.43
C PRO A 153 0.10 -3.19 2.30
N PRO A 154 -0.02 -3.28 3.64
CA PRO A 154 0.97 -2.72 4.55
C PRO A 154 2.31 -3.45 4.45
N LYS A 155 3.40 -2.76 4.78
CA LYS A 155 4.67 -3.41 5.07
C LYS A 155 4.47 -4.40 6.22
N SER A 156 4.86 -5.65 6.04
CA SER A 156 4.64 -6.71 7.02
C SER A 156 5.72 -7.79 6.95
N THR A 157 5.87 -8.48 8.07
CA THR A 157 6.65 -9.72 8.17
C THR A 157 5.77 -10.73 8.88
N ILE A 158 5.37 -11.78 8.18
CA ILE A 158 4.52 -12.85 8.70
C ILE A 158 5.39 -14.08 8.90
N GLN A 159 5.49 -14.56 10.12
CA GLN A 159 6.16 -15.82 10.41
C GLN A 159 5.24 -16.97 10.00
N LEU A 160 5.74 -17.84 9.13
CA LEU A 160 5.11 -19.10 8.78
C LEU A 160 5.86 -20.24 9.46
N ASN A 161 5.09 -21.05 10.17
CA ASN A 161 5.52 -22.35 10.66
C ASN A 161 4.42 -23.38 10.36
N ASP A 162 4.74 -24.67 10.39
CA ASP A 162 3.76 -25.72 10.08
C ASP A 162 2.79 -25.98 11.26
N ASN A 163 3.18 -25.66 12.49
CA ASN A 163 2.32 -25.67 13.67
C ASN A 163 1.70 -24.30 13.93
N VAL A 164 0.85 -23.84 13.03
CA VAL A 164 0.07 -22.63 13.27
C VAL A 164 -0.88 -22.92 14.45
N THR A 165 -0.52 -22.48 15.66
CA THR A 165 -1.42 -22.52 16.82
C THR A 165 -2.73 -21.84 16.43
N ARG A 166 -3.78 -22.64 16.28
CA ARG A 166 -5.18 -22.22 16.17
C ARG A 166 -5.46 -21.11 17.18
N THR A 167 -5.64 -19.87 16.73
CA THR A 167 -6.57 -18.97 17.42
C THR A 167 -7.98 -19.55 17.21
N ALA A 168 -8.81 -19.58 18.27
CA ALA A 168 -10.00 -20.41 18.47
C ALA A 168 -11.18 -20.31 17.46
N SER A 169 -10.97 -19.87 16.22
CA SER A 169 -12.00 -19.60 15.22
C SER A 169 -11.89 -20.44 13.92
N ALA A 170 -11.11 -21.53 13.89
CA ALA A 170 -11.02 -22.42 12.72
C ALA A 170 -11.76 -23.77 12.94
N PRO A 171 -12.68 -24.19 12.05
CA PRO A 171 -13.44 -25.44 12.21
C PRO A 171 -12.56 -26.71 12.05
N ALA A 172 -13.09 -27.82 12.58
CA ALA A 172 -12.74 -29.27 12.55
C ALA A 172 -11.47 -29.81 11.81
N PRO A 173 -10.92 -30.97 12.25
CA PRO A 173 -9.53 -31.36 12.03
C PRO A 173 -9.25 -31.88 10.62
N LEU A 174 -8.09 -31.51 10.10
CA LEU A 174 -7.49 -32.14 8.93
C LEU A 174 -6.39 -33.11 9.39
N PRO A 175 -6.22 -34.25 8.70
CA PRO A 175 -5.16 -35.21 8.99
C PRO A 175 -3.76 -34.60 8.79
N ALA A 176 -2.77 -35.24 9.40
CA ALA A 176 -1.39 -34.78 9.55
C ALA A 176 -0.71 -34.29 8.25
N HIS A 177 0.05 -33.20 8.35
CA HIS A 177 1.05 -32.68 7.40
C HIS A 177 0.65 -32.30 5.96
N GLU A 178 -0.59 -32.51 5.48
CA GLU A 178 -0.90 -32.28 4.04
C GLU A 178 -1.42 -30.88 3.66
N GLU A 179 -1.95 -30.09 4.59
CA GLU A 179 -2.65 -28.82 4.24
C GLU A 179 -1.97 -27.53 4.75
N GLY A 180 -0.79 -27.62 5.36
CA GLY A 180 0.01 -26.45 5.73
C GLY A 180 0.59 -25.71 4.52
N PRO A 181 0.94 -24.42 4.65
CA PRO A 181 1.64 -23.71 3.58
C PRO A 181 3.02 -24.30 3.29
N ILE A 182 3.61 -25.03 4.24
CA ILE A 182 4.88 -25.76 4.13
C ILE A 182 4.59 -27.24 3.86
N LYS A 183 5.21 -27.79 2.82
CA LYS A 183 5.09 -29.19 2.39
C LYS A 183 6.45 -29.86 2.48
N TYR A 184 6.54 -30.86 3.35
CA TYR A 184 7.70 -31.74 3.49
C TYR A 184 7.45 -33.01 2.68
N GLN A 185 8.47 -33.55 1.99
CA GLN A 185 8.35 -34.91 1.44
C GLN A 185 8.45 -35.95 2.56
N LEU A 186 8.36 -37.23 2.23
CA LEU A 186 8.50 -38.30 3.22
C LEU A 186 9.92 -38.32 3.81
N GLY A 187 10.03 -38.69 5.09
CA GLY A 187 11.30 -38.94 5.79
C GLY A 187 11.82 -37.81 6.68
N TRP A 188 11.08 -36.69 6.81
CA TRP A 188 11.43 -35.66 7.78
C TRP A 188 11.11 -36.10 9.21
N GLU A 189 12.02 -35.81 10.12
CA GLU A 189 11.87 -36.04 11.55
C GLU A 189 11.53 -34.74 12.25
N TYR A 190 10.63 -34.84 13.22
CA TYR A 190 10.22 -33.73 14.05
C TYR A 190 11.02 -33.73 15.35
N GLU A 191 11.71 -32.63 15.65
CA GLU A 191 12.48 -32.49 16.87
C GLU A 191 11.96 -31.35 17.75
N LEU A 192 11.51 -31.72 18.95
CA LEU A 192 11.08 -30.80 20.00
C LEU A 192 12.27 -30.34 20.85
N GLY A 193 12.26 -29.08 21.28
CA GLY A 193 13.09 -28.61 22.40
C GLY A 193 14.56 -28.33 22.08
N ARG A 194 14.92 -28.13 20.81
CA ARG A 194 16.29 -27.74 20.40
C ARG A 194 16.71 -26.36 20.93
N GLY A 195 15.76 -25.52 21.35
CA GLY A 195 16.00 -24.17 21.85
C GLY A 195 16.48 -24.01 23.31
N ALA A 196 16.42 -25.03 24.18
CA ALA A 196 16.89 -24.86 25.56
C ALA A 196 17.22 -26.15 26.31
N ASN A 197 18.43 -26.17 26.89
CA ASN A 197 18.74 -26.97 28.07
C ASN A 197 18.34 -26.16 29.33
N PRO A 198 17.43 -26.63 30.21
CA PRO A 198 16.21 -27.40 29.96
C PRO A 198 14.96 -26.50 29.95
N VAL A 199 13.97 -26.86 29.12
CA VAL A 199 12.60 -26.33 29.20
C VAL A 199 11.92 -26.89 30.45
N ILE A 200 12.00 -26.16 31.55
CA ILE A 200 11.22 -26.44 32.77
C ILE A 200 9.88 -25.72 32.61
N THR A 201 8.79 -26.44 32.84
CA THR A 201 7.37 -26.01 32.79
C THR A 201 6.72 -25.86 31.41
N TRP A 202 6.01 -26.92 31.03
CA TRP A 202 4.92 -26.91 30.05
C TRP A 202 3.67 -26.30 30.70
N GLY A 203 3.34 -25.07 30.32
CA GLY A 203 2.10 -24.37 30.73
C GLY A 203 1.94 -23.08 29.95
N ASP A 204 0.99 -23.06 29.02
CA ASP A 204 0.43 -21.89 28.32
C ASP A 204 1.35 -20.93 27.54
N THR A 205 2.64 -21.22 27.36
CA THR A 205 3.53 -20.39 26.53
C THR A 205 3.41 -20.71 25.03
N LYS A 206 3.19 -19.66 24.24
CA LYS A 206 3.16 -19.65 22.77
C LYS A 206 4.32 -20.47 22.20
N LYS A 207 4.02 -21.53 21.44
CA LYS A 207 5.02 -22.27 20.66
C LYS A 207 5.78 -21.27 19.79
N THR A 208 7.10 -21.23 19.95
CA THR A 208 7.98 -20.47 19.07
C THR A 208 8.53 -21.42 18.02
N ARG A 209 9.06 -20.90 16.90
CA ARG A 209 9.73 -21.71 15.86
C ARG A 209 10.75 -22.71 16.44
N LYS A 210 11.44 -22.31 17.52
CA LYS A 210 12.39 -23.11 18.31
C LYS A 210 11.84 -24.42 18.90
N ASP A 211 10.52 -24.56 18.95
CA ASP A 211 9.82 -25.72 19.48
C ASP A 211 9.30 -26.66 18.37
N ASP A 212 9.60 -26.39 17.10
CA ASP A 212 8.90 -26.95 15.96
C ASP A 212 9.83 -27.14 14.76
N VAL A 213 10.91 -27.86 15.01
CA VAL A 213 12.02 -28.00 14.07
C VAL A 213 11.90 -29.29 13.28
N HIS A 214 12.08 -29.20 11.96
CA HIS A 214 12.09 -30.33 11.05
C HIS A 214 13.51 -30.62 10.60
N VAL A 215 13.98 -31.85 10.72
CA VAL A 215 15.32 -32.25 10.31
C VAL A 215 15.29 -33.52 9.46
N ILE A 216 16.27 -33.66 8.57
CA ILE A 216 16.46 -34.89 7.82
C ILE A 216 17.94 -35.19 7.58
N GLY A 217 18.27 -36.49 7.60
CA GLY A 217 19.61 -37.04 7.36
C GLY A 217 19.87 -37.51 5.91
N ALA A 218 19.00 -37.17 4.95
CA ALA A 218 19.00 -37.71 3.59
C ALA A 218 18.55 -36.66 2.57
N SER A 219 18.86 -36.86 1.27
CA SER A 219 18.45 -35.96 0.20
C SER A 219 16.93 -35.79 0.19
N ASN A 220 16.45 -34.55 0.14
CA ASN A 220 15.03 -34.26 0.26
C ASN A 220 14.68 -32.85 -0.23
N THR A 221 13.39 -32.55 -0.29
CA THR A 221 12.83 -31.26 -0.67
C THR A 221 11.79 -30.80 0.34
N VAL A 222 11.74 -29.50 0.58
CA VAL A 222 10.62 -28.82 1.25
C VAL A 222 10.18 -27.63 0.39
N GLU A 223 8.88 -27.44 0.31
CA GLU A 223 8.26 -26.37 -0.47
C GLU A 223 7.36 -25.52 0.43
N VAL A 224 7.36 -24.21 0.24
CA VAL A 224 6.43 -23.31 0.93
C VAL A 224 5.75 -22.38 -0.06
N ALA A 225 4.41 -22.37 -0.05
CA ALA A 225 3.63 -21.39 -0.82
C ALA A 225 3.49 -20.10 0.00
N PHE A 226 3.65 -18.95 -0.64
CA PHE A 226 3.52 -17.65 0.03
C PHE A 226 2.92 -16.59 -0.88
N GLU A 227 2.37 -15.54 -0.26
CA GLU A 227 1.87 -14.34 -0.93
C GLU A 227 2.56 -13.10 -0.34
N GLY A 228 3.24 -12.33 -1.17
CA GLY A 228 4.01 -11.17 -0.73
C GLY A 228 5.00 -10.68 -1.76
N THR A 229 6.01 -9.95 -1.30
CA THR A 229 7.11 -9.38 -2.10
C THR A 229 8.47 -10.06 -1.84
N GLY A 230 8.47 -11.06 -0.97
CA GLY A 230 9.69 -11.71 -0.52
C GLY A 230 9.43 -12.80 0.50
N ILE A 231 10.46 -13.56 0.79
CA ILE A 231 10.45 -14.66 1.75
C ILE A 231 11.85 -14.86 2.32
N GLU A 232 11.92 -15.25 3.59
CA GLU A 232 13.16 -15.65 4.24
C GLU A 232 13.04 -17.10 4.69
N TYR A 233 14.13 -17.84 4.53
CA TYR A 233 14.30 -19.17 5.09
C TYR A 233 15.01 -19.03 6.43
N VAL A 234 14.31 -19.44 7.50
CA VAL A 234 14.80 -19.44 8.87
C VAL A 234 15.17 -20.87 9.26
N GLY A 235 16.34 -21.02 9.85
CA GLY A 235 16.86 -22.30 10.28
C GLY A 235 17.95 -22.14 11.32
N GLU A 236 18.75 -23.19 11.48
CA GLU A 236 19.88 -23.22 12.39
C GLU A 236 21.21 -23.22 11.60
N ARG A 237 22.26 -22.68 12.21
CA ARG A 237 23.63 -22.83 11.71
C ARG A 237 24.42 -23.79 12.59
N HIS A 238 25.01 -24.80 11.96
CA HIS A 238 25.86 -25.81 12.58
C HIS A 238 26.73 -26.51 11.54
N ARG A 239 27.96 -26.89 11.89
CA ARG A 239 28.91 -27.51 10.97
C ARG A 239 28.41 -28.79 10.28
N LEU A 240 27.47 -29.51 10.88
CA LEU A 240 26.92 -30.75 10.33
C LEU A 240 25.80 -30.52 9.30
N PHE A 241 25.38 -29.26 9.06
CA PHE A 241 24.34 -28.96 8.09
C PHE A 241 24.92 -28.77 6.69
N GLY A 242 24.39 -29.52 5.73
CA GLY A 242 24.87 -29.48 4.35
C GLY A 242 24.26 -28.33 3.55
N ASP A 243 24.73 -28.18 2.31
CA ASP A 243 24.31 -27.09 1.44
C ASP A 243 22.89 -27.32 0.93
N VAL A 244 22.12 -26.24 0.88
CA VAL A 244 20.71 -26.25 0.45
C VAL A 244 20.57 -25.40 -0.80
N ALA A 245 20.07 -25.98 -1.88
CA ALA A 245 19.69 -25.23 -3.07
C ALA A 245 18.30 -24.61 -2.84
N VAL A 246 18.16 -23.31 -3.04
CA VAL A 246 16.91 -22.56 -2.83
C VAL A 246 16.48 -21.92 -4.13
N GLN A 247 15.20 -22.04 -4.46
CA GLN A 247 14.62 -21.49 -5.68
C GLN A 247 13.26 -20.84 -5.39
N VAL A 248 13.00 -19.70 -6.01
CA VAL A 248 11.65 -19.11 -6.06
C VAL A 248 10.99 -19.46 -7.38
N LEU A 249 9.78 -19.98 -7.29
CA LEU A 249 8.96 -20.46 -8.39
C LEU A 249 7.62 -19.72 -8.42
N ASN A 250 7.02 -19.64 -9.60
CA ASN A 250 5.60 -19.36 -9.74
C ASN A 250 4.79 -20.57 -9.21
N LEU A 251 3.47 -20.39 -9.04
CA LEU A 251 2.61 -21.47 -8.54
C LEU A 251 2.55 -22.71 -9.46
N ASP A 252 2.84 -22.54 -10.75
CA ASP A 252 2.89 -23.59 -11.78
C ASP A 252 4.26 -24.28 -11.89
N ASP A 253 5.14 -24.11 -10.91
CA ASP A 253 6.51 -24.64 -10.87
C ASP A 253 7.47 -24.04 -11.91
N SER A 254 7.05 -23.03 -12.68
CA SER A 254 7.97 -22.29 -13.54
C SER A 254 8.89 -21.37 -12.72
N ALA A 255 10.13 -21.19 -13.17
CA ALA A 255 11.08 -20.30 -12.50
C ALA A 255 10.61 -18.84 -12.60
N VAL A 256 10.75 -18.07 -11.52
CA VAL A 256 10.50 -16.62 -11.59
C VAL A 256 11.67 -15.96 -12.35
N ALA A 257 11.33 -15.19 -13.38
CA ALA A 257 12.33 -14.53 -14.23
C ALA A 257 13.31 -13.68 -13.41
N GLY A 258 14.61 -13.80 -13.70
CA GLY A 258 15.66 -13.07 -12.98
C GLY A 258 15.99 -13.60 -11.58
N HIS A 259 15.46 -14.74 -11.19
CA HIS A 259 15.73 -15.36 -9.88
C HIS A 259 16.25 -16.80 -10.07
N PRO A 260 17.58 -16.97 -10.23
CA PRO A 260 18.18 -18.30 -10.38
C PRO A 260 18.11 -19.10 -9.08
N VAL A 261 18.47 -20.38 -9.17
CA VAL A 261 18.72 -21.21 -7.99
C VAL A 261 19.94 -20.66 -7.24
N GLU A 262 19.80 -20.50 -5.93
CA GLU A 262 20.85 -20.00 -5.04
C GLU A 262 21.29 -21.14 -4.10
N THR A 263 22.54 -21.13 -3.63
CA THR A 263 23.03 -22.13 -2.66
C THR A 263 23.23 -21.47 -1.31
N VAL A 264 22.69 -22.12 -0.27
CA VAL A 264 22.78 -21.71 1.12
C VAL A 264 23.72 -22.65 1.84
N HIS A 265 24.56 -22.09 2.71
CA HIS A 265 25.58 -22.81 3.47
C HIS A 265 25.31 -22.68 4.98
N PRO A 266 24.41 -23.49 5.57
CA PRO A 266 24.07 -23.39 6.99
C PRO A 266 25.23 -23.76 7.92
N TRP A 267 26.27 -24.43 7.43
CA TRP A 267 27.50 -24.69 8.18
C TRP A 267 28.40 -23.48 8.38
N GLN A 268 28.16 -22.37 7.68
CA GLN A 268 28.92 -21.12 7.85
C GLN A 268 28.36 -20.28 9.01
N LYS A 269 29.21 -19.53 9.72
CA LYS A 269 28.82 -18.66 10.85
C LYS A 269 27.83 -17.57 10.43
N SER A 270 27.95 -17.02 9.23
CA SER A 270 26.95 -16.11 8.65
C SER A 270 27.05 -16.10 7.13
N VAL A 271 26.16 -15.36 6.46
CA VAL A 271 26.24 -15.13 5.00
C VAL A 271 27.48 -14.33 4.61
N SER A 272 27.92 -13.39 5.47
CA SER A 272 29.10 -12.54 5.24
C SER A 272 30.40 -13.14 5.75
N ASN A 273 30.33 -14.08 6.71
CA ASN A 273 31.46 -14.79 7.28
C ASN A 273 31.39 -16.27 6.91
N GLN A 274 32.17 -16.64 5.89
CA GLN A 274 32.24 -17.99 5.35
C GLN A 274 33.04 -18.98 6.23
N GLU A 275 33.49 -18.56 7.41
CA GLU A 275 34.06 -19.49 8.39
C GLU A 275 33.04 -20.54 8.82
N GLU A 276 33.53 -21.75 9.03
CA GLU A 276 32.74 -22.85 9.57
C GLU A 276 32.33 -22.58 11.02
N VAL A 277 31.10 -22.96 11.38
CA VAL A 277 30.62 -22.94 12.76
C VAL A 277 31.45 -23.91 13.62
N ASP A 278 31.85 -23.48 14.81
CA ASP A 278 32.62 -24.34 15.71
C ASP A 278 31.85 -25.63 16.06
N ALA A 279 32.61 -26.70 16.30
CA ALA A 279 32.09 -28.05 16.51
C ALA A 279 30.98 -28.21 17.56
N ASN A 280 30.98 -27.34 18.57
CA ASN A 280 30.10 -27.40 19.74
C ASN A 280 29.16 -26.19 19.81
N LYS A 281 28.98 -25.45 18.70
CA LYS A 281 28.19 -24.22 18.64
C LYS A 281 27.01 -24.38 17.70
N TRP A 282 25.83 -24.02 18.18
CA TRP A 282 24.60 -24.00 17.40
C TRP A 282 24.04 -22.60 17.46
N PHE A 283 23.69 -22.05 16.30
CA PHE A 283 23.00 -20.77 16.21
C PHE A 283 21.59 -21.04 15.70
N ALA A 284 20.63 -21.10 16.61
CA ALA A 284 19.23 -21.22 16.24
C ALA A 284 18.68 -19.89 15.74
N ASP A 285 17.52 -19.96 15.08
CA ASP A 285 16.76 -18.78 14.66
C ASP A 285 17.59 -17.81 13.79
N GLN A 286 18.17 -18.35 12.74
CA GLN A 286 19.00 -17.60 11.79
C GLN A 286 18.26 -17.47 10.47
N THR A 287 18.21 -16.25 9.92
CA THR A 287 17.89 -16.07 8.51
C THR A 287 19.05 -16.62 7.68
N LEU A 288 18.85 -17.80 7.11
CA LEU A 288 19.86 -18.49 6.30
C LEU A 288 19.88 -17.97 4.87
N TRP A 289 18.71 -17.53 4.38
CA TRP A 289 18.52 -16.97 3.05
C TRP A 289 17.32 -16.02 3.03
N SER A 290 17.37 -15.01 2.16
CA SER A 290 16.32 -14.00 2.01
C SER A 290 16.16 -13.62 0.54
N LYS A 291 14.91 -13.61 0.08
CA LYS A 291 14.51 -13.02 -1.20
C LYS A 291 13.60 -11.84 -0.97
N THR A 292 13.90 -10.73 -1.61
CA THR A 292 13.11 -9.50 -1.55
C THR A 292 12.96 -8.89 -2.94
N GLY A 293 12.10 -7.87 -3.07
CA GLY A 293 11.91 -7.14 -4.33
C GLY A 293 11.12 -7.91 -5.39
N LEU A 294 10.43 -8.99 -5.02
CA LEU A 294 9.45 -9.63 -5.90
C LEU A 294 8.27 -8.67 -6.09
N PRO A 295 7.66 -8.59 -7.29
CA PRO A 295 6.33 -8.02 -7.43
C PRO A 295 5.39 -8.65 -6.40
N TYR A 296 4.43 -7.88 -5.86
CA TYR A 296 3.47 -8.48 -4.93
C TYR A 296 2.65 -9.55 -5.66
N GLY A 297 2.69 -10.79 -5.18
CA GLY A 297 2.01 -11.90 -5.81
C GLY A 297 2.14 -13.21 -5.03
N LYS A 298 1.67 -14.30 -5.63
CA LYS A 298 1.76 -15.66 -5.08
C LYS A 298 2.92 -16.42 -5.70
N TYR A 299 3.70 -17.08 -4.85
CA TYR A 299 4.92 -17.78 -5.21
C TYR A 299 5.07 -19.08 -4.42
N LYS A 300 6.06 -19.89 -4.82
CA LYS A 300 6.59 -21.01 -4.04
C LYS A 300 8.08 -20.79 -3.80
N ALA A 301 8.56 -21.08 -2.60
CA ALA A 301 9.99 -21.30 -2.36
C ALA A 301 10.24 -22.79 -2.21
N LYS A 302 11.22 -23.32 -2.96
CA LYS A 302 11.62 -24.72 -2.96
C LYS A 302 13.05 -24.84 -2.46
N LEU A 303 13.23 -25.61 -1.40
CA LEU A 303 14.53 -25.90 -0.81
C LEU A 303 14.85 -27.36 -1.10
N THR A 304 15.97 -27.61 -1.76
CA THR A 304 16.43 -28.95 -2.13
C THR A 304 17.78 -29.22 -1.45
N TYR A 305 17.81 -30.25 -0.62
CA TYR A 305 19.03 -30.73 0.01
C TYR A 305 19.50 -31.99 -0.70
N THR A 306 20.80 -32.03 -1.01
CA THR A 306 21.47 -33.24 -1.48
C THR A 306 22.39 -33.72 -0.37
N HIS A 307 22.21 -34.97 0.08
CA HIS A 307 22.96 -35.54 1.18
C HIS A 307 24.48 -35.42 0.99
N GLN A 308 25.17 -34.97 2.03
CA GLN A 308 26.62 -34.81 2.04
C GLN A 308 27.23 -35.66 3.17
N PRO A 309 28.24 -36.51 2.89
CA PRO A 309 28.81 -37.43 3.90
C PRO A 309 29.34 -36.74 5.17
N THR A 310 29.88 -35.53 5.05
CA THR A 310 30.47 -34.77 6.16
C THR A 310 29.48 -33.78 6.79
N ARG A 311 28.33 -33.57 6.16
CA ARG A 311 27.31 -32.58 6.53
C ARG A 311 25.92 -33.16 6.28
N GLY A 312 25.65 -34.25 7.00
CA GLY A 312 24.54 -35.16 6.71
C GLY A 312 23.15 -34.62 7.02
N PHE A 313 23.01 -33.43 7.60
CA PHE A 313 21.72 -32.93 8.05
C PHE A 313 21.23 -31.71 7.26
N PHE A 314 19.92 -31.63 7.08
CA PHE A 314 19.19 -30.46 6.62
C PHE A 314 18.06 -30.18 7.60
N LEU A 315 17.89 -28.93 7.99
CA LEU A 315 16.94 -28.52 9.01
C LEU A 315 16.15 -27.31 8.56
N VAL A 316 14.83 -27.31 8.76
CA VAL A 316 13.98 -26.14 8.57
C VAL A 316 13.24 -25.81 9.87
N ASP A 317 13.39 -24.55 10.29
CA ASP A 317 12.72 -23.99 11.47
C ASP A 317 11.44 -23.24 11.06
N GLY A 318 11.49 -22.49 9.96
CA GLY A 318 10.32 -21.84 9.39
C GLY A 318 10.65 -20.83 8.31
N PHE A 319 9.68 -19.96 8.01
CA PHE A 319 9.84 -18.92 7.00
C PHE A 319 9.30 -17.57 7.49
N ASN A 320 9.90 -16.48 7.02
CA ASN A 320 9.29 -15.15 7.15
C ASN A 320 8.78 -14.71 5.78
N VAL A 321 7.48 -14.52 5.61
CA VAL A 321 6.91 -13.92 4.41
C VAL A 321 6.95 -12.42 4.53
N LEU A 322 7.49 -11.76 3.51
CA LEU A 322 7.78 -10.34 3.53
C LEU A 322 6.83 -9.59 2.59
N THR A 323 6.18 -8.57 3.10
CA THR A 323 5.59 -7.50 2.30
C THR A 323 6.40 -6.23 2.52
N GLN A 324 7.11 -5.77 1.50
CA GLN A 324 7.83 -4.52 1.53
C GLN A 324 6.86 -3.34 1.42
N GLU A 325 7.32 -2.15 1.80
CA GLU A 325 6.59 -0.94 1.52
C GLU A 325 6.54 -0.71 0.00
N LEU A 326 5.33 -0.55 -0.53
CA LEU A 326 5.11 -0.37 -1.97
C LEU A 326 4.87 1.11 -2.27
N ALA A 327 5.66 1.67 -3.20
CA ALA A 327 5.51 3.05 -3.64
C ALA A 327 4.20 3.30 -4.41
N ALA A 328 3.66 2.25 -5.04
CA ALA A 328 2.40 2.27 -5.75
C ALA A 328 1.61 0.98 -5.47
N PRO A 329 0.26 1.02 -5.55
CA PRO A 329 -0.55 -0.19 -5.42
C PRO A 329 -0.14 -1.23 -6.47
N PRO A 330 0.04 -2.51 -6.07
CA PRO A 330 0.32 -3.56 -7.02
C PRO A 330 -0.92 -3.87 -7.86
N THR A 331 -0.72 -4.27 -9.11
CA THR A 331 -1.83 -4.62 -10.02
C THR A 331 -2.63 -5.83 -9.54
N TYR A 332 -2.02 -6.64 -8.67
CA TYR A 332 -2.63 -7.80 -8.01
C TYR A 332 -3.98 -7.50 -7.34
N PHE A 333 -4.15 -6.28 -6.80
CA PHE A 333 -5.39 -5.84 -6.16
C PHE A 333 -6.22 -4.87 -7.00
N ASP A 334 -5.89 -4.69 -8.28
CA ASP A 334 -6.63 -3.77 -9.12
C ASP A 334 -8.03 -4.28 -9.46
N VAL A 335 -8.99 -3.37 -9.33
CA VAL A 335 -10.35 -3.52 -9.78
C VAL A 335 -10.63 -2.45 -10.81
N LEU A 336 -11.08 -2.88 -11.99
CA LEU A 336 -11.45 -1.99 -13.08
C LEU A 336 -12.96 -1.93 -13.17
N CYS A 337 -13.51 -0.72 -13.09
CA CYS A 337 -14.92 -0.45 -13.14
C CYS A 337 -15.25 0.38 -14.39
N ALA A 338 -16.21 -0.11 -15.17
CA ALA A 338 -16.70 0.56 -16.36
C ALA A 338 -18.03 1.28 -16.08
N PRO A 339 -18.25 2.49 -16.63
CA PRO A 339 -19.55 3.14 -16.61
C PRO A 339 -20.57 2.36 -17.45
N PRO A 340 -21.88 2.63 -17.31
CA PRO A 340 -22.89 2.01 -18.16
C PRO A 340 -22.71 2.43 -19.63
N ASP A 341 -22.99 1.49 -20.54
CA ASP A 341 -22.97 1.76 -21.98
C ASP A 341 -23.97 2.85 -22.36
N GLY A 342 -23.57 3.73 -23.29
CA GLY A 342 -24.42 4.80 -23.78
C GLY A 342 -24.71 5.92 -22.77
N ALA A 343 -23.91 6.04 -21.70
CA ALA A 343 -24.02 7.14 -20.75
C ALA A 343 -24.02 8.51 -21.45
N VAL A 344 -25.06 9.31 -21.22
CA VAL A 344 -25.23 10.61 -21.86
C VAL A 344 -24.21 11.60 -21.30
N PRO A 345 -23.38 12.25 -22.13
CA PRO A 345 -22.42 13.23 -21.65
C PRO A 345 -23.10 14.47 -21.08
N ALA A 346 -22.61 14.93 -19.93
CA ALA A 346 -22.94 16.23 -19.36
C ALA A 346 -22.42 17.35 -20.26
N LYS A 347 -23.13 18.48 -20.27
CA LYS A 347 -22.77 19.65 -21.08
C LYS A 347 -22.46 20.82 -20.17
N VAL A 348 -21.28 21.41 -20.37
CA VAL A 348 -20.80 22.56 -19.61
C VAL A 348 -20.67 23.74 -20.53
N LYS A 349 -21.31 24.85 -20.20
CA LYS A 349 -21.18 26.10 -20.94
C LYS A 349 -19.96 26.87 -20.44
N VAL A 350 -19.06 27.26 -21.34
CA VAL A 350 -17.98 28.18 -21.02
C VAL A 350 -18.37 29.57 -21.47
N ILE A 351 -18.48 30.50 -20.53
CA ILE A 351 -18.89 31.89 -20.79
C ILE A 351 -17.84 32.87 -20.32
N LYS A 352 -17.77 34.04 -20.94
CA LYS A 352 -16.96 35.13 -20.40
C LYS A 352 -17.58 35.62 -19.10
N ALA A 353 -16.74 35.90 -18.10
CA ALA A 353 -17.21 36.57 -16.90
C ALA A 353 -17.85 37.90 -17.31
N THR A 354 -19.14 38.08 -17.00
CA THR A 354 -19.77 39.38 -17.18
C THR A 354 -19.03 40.32 -16.25
N ALA A 355 -18.47 41.40 -16.80
CA ALA A 355 -17.82 42.42 -15.99
C ALA A 355 -18.85 42.90 -14.97
N THR A 356 -18.75 42.39 -13.74
CA THR A 356 -19.60 42.84 -12.64
C THR A 356 -19.28 44.31 -12.52
N ALA A 357 -20.31 45.16 -12.60
CA ALA A 357 -20.13 46.60 -12.49
C ALA A 357 -19.25 46.84 -11.26
N THR A 358 -18.06 47.40 -11.48
CA THR A 358 -17.15 47.77 -10.40
C THR A 358 -18.00 48.48 -9.37
N PRO A 359 -18.06 48.01 -8.10
CA PRO A 359 -18.92 48.64 -7.11
C PRO A 359 -18.56 50.11 -7.12
N THR A 360 -19.55 50.95 -7.46
CA THR A 360 -19.36 52.40 -7.37
C THR A 360 -18.95 52.64 -5.93
N PRO A 361 -17.81 53.33 -5.67
CA PRO A 361 -17.34 53.53 -4.31
C PRO A 361 -18.47 54.17 -3.52
N THR A 362 -19.11 53.36 -2.68
CA THR A 362 -20.11 53.87 -1.76
C THR A 362 -19.31 54.63 -0.74
N ASN A 363 -19.50 55.95 -0.68
CA ASN A 363 -19.02 56.79 0.40
C ASN A 363 -19.72 56.36 1.69
N THR A 364 -19.29 55.23 2.23
CA THR A 364 -19.69 54.79 3.55
C THR A 364 -18.92 55.67 4.52
N HIS A 365 -19.57 56.74 4.98
CA HIS A 365 -19.14 57.43 6.19
C HIS A 365 -18.93 56.38 7.26
N THR A 366 -17.68 56.15 7.63
CA THR A 366 -17.33 55.28 8.75
C THR A 366 -17.87 55.96 10.00
N PRO A 367 -18.94 55.44 10.65
CA PRO A 367 -19.30 55.95 11.96
C PRO A 367 -18.10 55.70 12.88
N THR A 368 -17.66 56.76 13.56
CA THR A 368 -16.59 56.70 14.55
C THR A 368 -16.85 55.51 15.49
N PRO A 369 -15.87 54.62 15.72
CA PRO A 369 -16.07 53.45 16.56
C PRO A 369 -16.48 53.90 17.96
N ARG A 370 -17.74 53.60 18.33
CA ARG A 370 -18.20 53.72 19.71
C ARG A 370 -17.43 52.66 20.52
N PRO A 371 -16.80 53.02 21.65
CA PRO A 371 -16.07 52.06 22.46
C PRO A 371 -17.00 50.93 22.91
N THR A 372 -16.74 49.73 22.40
CA THR A 372 -17.45 48.51 22.79
C THR A 372 -16.79 47.99 24.06
N THR A 373 -17.53 48.00 25.17
CA THR A 373 -17.08 47.45 26.45
C THR A 373 -16.83 45.95 26.29
N THR A 374 -15.56 45.54 26.33
CA THR A 374 -15.18 44.12 26.34
C THR A 374 -15.37 43.58 27.76
N THR A 375 -16.46 42.85 28.01
CA THR A 375 -16.60 42.03 29.22
C THR A 375 -15.82 40.73 29.04
N THR A 376 -14.67 40.63 29.71
CA THR A 376 -13.92 39.38 29.85
C THR A 376 -14.65 38.49 30.85
N VAL A 377 -15.30 37.42 30.36
CA VAL A 377 -15.87 36.38 31.22
C VAL A 377 -14.77 35.35 31.49
N THR A 378 -14.20 35.39 32.70
CA THR A 378 -13.30 34.34 33.18
C THR A 378 -14.13 33.12 33.58
N VAL A 379 -14.19 32.13 32.70
CA VAL A 379 -14.78 30.83 33.02
C VAL A 379 -13.78 30.06 33.89
N THR A 380 -14.06 29.98 35.19
CA THR A 380 -13.34 29.10 36.12
C THR A 380 -13.91 27.69 35.96
N PRO A 381 -13.14 26.69 35.53
CA PRO A 381 -13.64 25.31 35.46
C PRO A 381 -13.93 24.82 36.88
N SER A 382 -15.19 24.48 37.15
CA SER A 382 -15.61 23.84 38.40
C SER A 382 -15.05 22.41 38.42
N ALA A 383 -14.29 22.08 39.47
CA ALA A 383 -13.69 20.77 39.65
C ALA A 383 -14.80 19.71 39.78
N SER A 384 -14.87 18.81 38.80
CA SER A 384 -15.71 17.62 38.88
C SER A 384 -15.07 16.62 39.84
N THR A 385 -15.62 16.50 41.04
CA THR A 385 -15.34 15.41 41.95
C THR A 385 -16.04 14.14 41.45
N SER A 386 -15.29 13.27 40.78
CA SER A 386 -15.65 11.86 40.63
C SER A 386 -14.55 11.02 41.23
N GLN A 387 -14.82 10.49 42.43
CA GLN A 387 -13.96 9.54 43.12
C GLN A 387 -14.15 8.15 42.48
N SER A 388 -13.07 7.64 41.88
CA SER A 388 -12.85 6.20 41.71
C SER A 388 -11.38 5.94 42.07
N PRO A 389 -11.07 4.91 42.89
CA PRO A 389 -9.71 4.66 43.33
C PRO A 389 -8.88 4.12 42.17
N GLN A 390 -8.03 4.96 41.56
CA GLN A 390 -6.99 4.51 40.64
C GLN A 390 -5.75 4.06 41.42
N VAL A 391 -5.41 2.79 41.24
CA VAL A 391 -4.19 2.16 41.75
C VAL A 391 -2.97 2.81 41.07
N ALA A 392 -2.14 3.47 41.87
CA ALA A 392 -0.86 3.99 41.44
C ALA A 392 0.15 2.84 41.29
N VAL A 393 0.33 2.34 40.07
CA VAL A 393 1.54 1.57 39.71
C VAL A 393 2.41 2.47 38.86
N THR A 394 3.54 2.90 39.43
CA THR A 394 4.61 3.61 38.71
C THR A 394 5.53 2.58 38.06
N PRO A 395 5.65 2.52 36.72
CA PRO A 395 6.68 1.71 36.10
C PRO A 395 8.04 2.39 36.35
N LYS A 396 8.91 1.74 37.12
CA LYS A 396 10.35 2.04 37.11
C LYS A 396 10.92 1.50 35.80
N GLY A 397 11.21 2.40 34.86
CA GLY A 397 11.90 2.08 33.62
C GLY A 397 12.13 3.35 32.81
N GLY A 398 13.25 4.02 33.08
CA GLY A 398 13.66 5.22 32.36
C GLY A 398 13.98 4.93 30.89
N ALA A 399 13.73 5.92 30.05
CA ALA A 399 14.07 5.92 28.63
C ALA A 399 15.59 5.79 28.45
N GLN A 400 16.00 4.67 27.85
CA GLN A 400 17.33 4.48 27.29
C GLN A 400 17.14 4.11 25.81
N THR A 401 16.93 5.12 24.97
CA THR A 401 16.91 4.96 23.51
C THR A 401 18.07 5.72 22.92
N GLY A 402 19.14 5.00 22.62
CA GLY A 402 20.34 5.52 22.00
C GLY A 402 21.15 4.41 21.35
N GLU A 403 20.53 3.59 20.50
CA GLU A 403 21.23 2.71 19.58
C GLU A 403 20.77 3.01 18.15
N MET A 404 21.65 3.66 17.38
CA MET A 404 21.53 3.86 15.95
C MET A 404 21.62 2.51 15.24
N ALA A 405 20.67 2.21 14.36
CA ALA A 405 20.80 1.15 13.37
C ALA A 405 21.94 1.52 12.38
N VAL A 406 23.00 0.72 12.35
CA VAL A 406 24.22 0.95 11.55
C VAL A 406 24.09 0.47 10.08
N ASP A 407 22.99 -0.16 9.68
CA ASP A 407 22.83 -0.69 8.31
C ASP A 407 21.68 -0.04 7.53
N GLY A 408 21.72 1.29 7.39
CA GLY A 408 20.89 2.03 6.44
C GLY A 408 21.68 2.40 5.17
N PRO A 409 21.07 2.40 3.97
CA PRO A 409 21.74 2.83 2.75
C PRO A 409 22.27 4.26 2.91
N SER A 410 23.55 4.47 2.57
CA SER A 410 24.25 5.75 2.68
C SER A 410 23.37 6.90 2.20
N GLY A 411 23.24 7.98 2.99
CA GLY A 411 22.48 9.20 2.63
C GLY A 411 22.89 9.83 1.30
N ARG A 412 23.99 9.39 0.70
CA ARG A 412 24.43 9.72 -0.66
C ARG A 412 23.50 9.19 -1.75
N VAL A 413 22.76 8.10 -1.51
CA VAL A 413 21.78 7.55 -2.47
C VAL A 413 20.63 8.53 -2.71
N TYR A 414 20.16 9.20 -1.65
CA TYR A 414 19.08 10.20 -1.76
C TYR A 414 19.54 11.49 -2.46
N LEU A 415 20.80 11.89 -2.27
CA LEU A 415 21.40 13.03 -2.98
C LEU A 415 21.52 12.78 -4.49
N TRP A 416 21.89 11.57 -4.91
CA TRP A 416 21.95 11.22 -6.33
C TRP A 416 20.58 11.13 -6.99
N LEU A 417 19.57 10.61 -6.28
CA LEU A 417 18.21 10.54 -6.80
C LEU A 417 17.66 11.95 -7.12
N GLY A 418 17.87 12.92 -6.23
CA GLY A 418 17.44 14.31 -6.43
C GLY A 418 18.11 15.00 -7.62
N VAL A 419 19.40 14.75 -7.86
CA VAL A 419 20.13 15.35 -9.00
C VAL A 419 19.62 14.80 -10.35
N VAL A 420 19.31 13.51 -10.42
CA VAL A 420 18.77 12.89 -11.64
C VAL A 420 17.40 13.44 -12.00
N THR A 421 16.53 13.69 -11.01
CA THR A 421 15.19 14.25 -11.26
C THR A 421 15.25 15.69 -11.79
N VAL A 422 16.16 16.52 -11.26
CA VAL A 422 16.32 17.91 -11.73
C VAL A 422 16.89 17.95 -13.15
N LEU A 423 17.89 17.13 -13.48
CA LEU A 423 18.45 17.10 -14.84
C LEU A 423 17.47 16.54 -15.89
N ALA A 424 16.64 15.56 -15.53
CA ALA A 424 15.60 15.05 -16.41
C ALA A 424 14.55 16.13 -16.78
N SER A 425 14.22 17.03 -15.84
CA SER A 425 13.25 18.11 -16.09
C SER A 425 13.74 19.17 -17.09
N VAL A 426 15.05 19.44 -17.14
CA VAL A 426 15.65 20.41 -18.07
C VAL A 426 15.75 19.84 -19.49
N GLY A 427 16.00 18.54 -19.63
CA GLY A 427 16.12 17.87 -20.94
C GLY A 427 14.82 17.84 -21.75
N VAL A 428 13.69 17.54 -21.09
CA VAL A 428 12.37 17.43 -21.76
C VAL A 428 11.89 18.79 -22.31
N GLY A 429 12.13 19.88 -21.58
CA GLY A 429 11.77 21.24 -22.02
C GLY A 429 12.52 21.70 -23.28
N LEU A 430 13.79 21.29 -23.43
CA LEU A 430 14.64 21.67 -24.57
C LEU A 430 14.27 20.92 -25.87
N VAL A 431 13.82 19.67 -25.77
CA VAL A 431 13.36 18.89 -26.93
C VAL A 431 12.03 19.42 -27.46
N TRP A 432 11.12 19.84 -26.58
CA TRP A 432 9.84 20.42 -27.00
C TRP A 432 10.01 21.78 -27.70
N ARG A 433 10.98 22.60 -27.25
CA ARG A 433 11.28 23.89 -27.89
C ARG A 433 11.89 23.77 -29.29
N ARG A 434 12.53 22.64 -29.63
CA ARG A 434 13.06 22.38 -30.98
C ARG A 434 11.98 21.94 -31.97
N ARG A 435 10.95 21.22 -31.52
CA ARG A 435 9.84 20.81 -32.42
C ARG A 435 8.96 21.99 -32.85
N VAL A 436 8.70 22.93 -31.95
CA VAL A 436 7.85 24.11 -32.28
C VAL A 436 8.50 25.06 -33.30
N ARG A 437 9.83 25.04 -33.47
CA ARG A 437 10.51 25.86 -34.50
C ARG A 437 10.57 25.21 -35.89
N ALA A 438 10.31 23.91 -36.01
CA ALA A 438 10.34 23.24 -37.31
C ALA A 438 9.03 23.42 -38.11
N ASP A 439 7.91 23.65 -37.43
CA ASP A 439 6.59 23.80 -38.09
C ASP A 439 6.26 25.25 -38.51
N ALA A 440 7.06 26.24 -38.11
CA ALA A 440 6.85 27.64 -38.49
C ALA A 440 7.45 28.03 -39.86
N GLY A 441 8.03 27.07 -40.60
CA GLY A 441 8.79 27.34 -41.83
C GLY A 441 8.15 26.89 -43.15
N ARG A 442 6.90 26.40 -43.16
CA ARG A 442 6.28 25.83 -44.37
C ARG A 442 4.93 26.45 -44.71
N VAL A 443 4.91 27.76 -44.92
CA VAL A 443 3.90 28.44 -45.76
C VAL A 443 4.63 29.51 -46.57
N GLY A 444 4.84 29.19 -47.85
CA GLY A 444 5.51 29.99 -48.87
C GLY A 444 5.50 29.22 -50.17
#